data_AF-M1KLP3-F1
#
_entry.id   AF-M1KLP3-F1
#
_cell.length_a   1.000
_cell.length_b   1.000
_cell.length_c   1.000
_cell.angle_alpha   90.00
_cell.angle_beta   90.00
_cell.angle_gamma   90.00
#
_symmetry.space_group_name_H-M   'P 1'
#
loop_
_entity.id
_entity.type
_entity.pdbx_description
1 polymer ?
#
loop_
_entity_poly.entity_id
_entity_poly.type
_entity_poly.pdbx_seq_one_letter_code
_entity_poly.pdbx_strand_id
1 'polypeptide(L)'
;MIAVIDTGCLIEKQIPTDKVIRGYVTESVVNELQTAESRGYLEFFSFMIKVRNPSGEYVERVRKDLRGKASNLSDTDIDVVALTLELKDEVSGMWIGPGSPEQEEVLCLTNDNEIKNVLSHYNLYEGPGFSVRKHKIRCYGCFSIFTENLDFCKRCGHRTLTRITVADTEDGETVFFKRGYQYRKPRVLKNSKGVELRSADQREYVQHQKMVKRKVNRTFRGMDF
;
A
#
# COMPACT_ATOMS: atom_id res chain seq x y z
N MET A 1 -2.00 -23.48 6.01
CA MET A 1 -2.54 -22.11 5.84
C MET A 1 -2.89 -21.87 4.38
N ILE A 2 -3.88 -21.02 4.14
CA ILE A 2 -4.15 -20.40 2.84
C ILE A 2 -3.35 -19.10 2.80
N ALA A 3 -2.60 -18.88 1.71
CA ALA A 3 -1.77 -17.70 1.54
C ALA A 3 -2.22 -16.87 0.34
N VAL A 4 -2.47 -15.57 0.53
CA VAL A 4 -2.53 -14.59 -0.55
C VAL A 4 -1.12 -14.02 -0.74
N ILE A 5 -0.61 -14.00 -1.96
CA ILE A 5 0.79 -13.70 -2.23
C ILE A 5 0.91 -12.38 -2.98
N ASP A 6 1.64 -11.45 -2.36
CA ASP A 6 2.01 -10.16 -2.93
C ASP A 6 3.20 -10.27 -3.90
N THR A 7 3.32 -9.30 -4.82
CA THR A 7 4.37 -9.20 -5.82
C THR A 7 5.76 -9.24 -5.18
N GLY A 8 5.94 -8.55 -4.05
CA GLY A 8 7.21 -8.51 -3.32
C GLY A 8 7.69 -9.90 -2.87
N CYS A 9 6.79 -10.75 -2.39
CA CYS A 9 7.14 -12.10 -1.93
C CYS A 9 7.57 -13.03 -3.08
N LEU A 10 7.01 -12.83 -4.27
CA LEU A 10 7.40 -13.55 -5.49
C LEU A 10 8.77 -13.12 -5.99
N ILE A 11 9.06 -11.81 -5.97
CA ILE A 11 10.36 -11.26 -6.37
C ILE A 11 11.47 -11.75 -5.43
N GLU A 12 11.21 -11.75 -4.12
CA GLU A 12 12.19 -12.15 -3.11
C GLU A 12 12.31 -13.67 -2.92
N LYS A 13 11.45 -14.47 -3.58
CA LYS A 13 11.43 -15.95 -3.51
C LYS A 13 11.26 -16.48 -2.08
N GLN A 14 10.38 -15.86 -1.30
CA GLN A 14 10.16 -16.15 0.13
C GLN A 14 8.81 -16.82 0.41
N ILE A 15 8.43 -17.82 -0.39
CA ILE A 15 7.19 -18.58 -0.11
C ILE A 15 7.52 -19.75 0.82
N PRO A 16 6.95 -19.82 2.03
CA PRO A 16 7.16 -20.95 2.94
C PRO A 16 6.33 -22.16 2.50
N THR A 17 6.89 -22.97 1.61
CA THR A 17 6.23 -24.15 1.01
C THR A 17 5.73 -25.16 2.03
N ASP A 18 6.42 -25.29 3.16
CA ASP A 18 6.11 -26.30 4.18
C ASP A 18 4.84 -25.96 4.98
N LYS A 19 4.41 -24.70 4.92
CA LYS A 19 3.26 -24.18 5.68
C LYS A 19 2.06 -23.85 4.80
N VAL A 20 2.32 -23.46 3.56
CA VAL A 20 1.29 -23.06 2.58
C VAL A 20 0.66 -24.30 1.96
N ILE A 21 -0.63 -24.49 2.24
CA ILE A 21 -1.44 -25.59 1.67
C ILE A 21 -1.97 -25.15 0.31
N ARG A 22 -2.38 -23.88 0.19
CA ARG A 22 -2.93 -23.29 -1.02
C ARG A 22 -2.53 -21.82 -1.13
N GLY A 23 -1.98 -21.43 -2.27
CA GLY A 23 -1.63 -20.05 -2.59
C GLY A 23 -2.64 -19.41 -3.53
N TYR A 24 -2.87 -18.11 -3.38
CA TYR A 24 -3.65 -17.29 -4.30
C TYR A 24 -2.88 -16.03 -4.71
N VAL A 25 -2.98 -15.68 -5.99
CA VAL A 25 -2.40 -14.47 -6.58
C VAL A 25 -3.46 -13.81 -7.46
N THR A 26 -3.51 -12.48 -7.48
CA THR A 26 -4.42 -11.74 -8.37
C THR A 26 -3.82 -11.58 -9.76
N GLU A 27 -4.66 -11.41 -10.78
CA GLU A 27 -4.18 -11.12 -12.14
C GLU A 27 -3.39 -9.81 -12.18
N SER A 28 -3.72 -8.82 -11.33
CA SER A 28 -2.97 -7.58 -11.19
C SER A 28 -1.53 -7.81 -10.76
N VAL A 29 -1.29 -8.71 -9.80
CA VAL A 29 0.07 -9.13 -9.40
C VAL A 29 0.78 -9.85 -10.55
N VAL A 30 0.12 -10.77 -11.25
CA VAL A 30 0.72 -11.48 -12.40
C VAL A 30 1.14 -10.50 -13.51
N ASN A 31 0.31 -9.50 -13.80
CA ASN A 31 0.59 -8.47 -14.78
C ASN A 31 1.73 -7.52 -14.33
N GLU A 32 1.87 -7.30 -13.02
CA GLU A 32 2.96 -6.52 -12.44
C GLU A 32 4.32 -7.24 -12.53
N LEU A 33 4.33 -8.57 -12.51
CA LEU A 33 5.56 -9.36 -12.68
C LEU A 33 6.13 -9.19 -14.09
N GLN A 34 7.18 -8.38 -14.22
CA GLN A 34 7.83 -8.10 -15.50
C GLN A 34 8.99 -9.03 -15.83
N THR A 35 9.64 -9.63 -14.84
CA THR A 35 10.88 -10.39 -15.03
C THR A 35 10.62 -11.87 -15.32
N ALA A 36 11.43 -12.45 -16.22
CA ALA A 36 11.35 -13.88 -16.55
C ALA A 36 11.56 -14.79 -15.32
N GLU A 37 12.45 -14.39 -14.40
CA GLU A 37 12.69 -15.14 -13.16
C GLU A 37 11.47 -15.23 -12.26
N SER A 38 10.79 -14.11 -12.03
CA SER A 38 9.62 -14.08 -11.14
C SER A 38 8.42 -14.81 -11.74
N ARG A 39 8.26 -14.74 -13.07
CA ARG A 39 7.27 -15.55 -13.81
C ARG A 39 7.58 -17.04 -13.74
N GLY A 40 8.82 -17.43 -13.98
CA GLY A 40 9.24 -18.83 -13.87
C GLY A 40 9.08 -19.39 -12.46
N TYR A 41 9.26 -18.56 -11.42
CA TYR A 41 8.99 -18.93 -10.04
C TYR A 41 7.50 -19.18 -9.77
N LEU A 42 6.61 -18.32 -10.30
CA LEU A 42 5.16 -18.54 -10.23
C LEU A 42 4.75 -19.82 -10.98
N GLU A 43 5.28 -20.04 -12.18
CA GLU A 43 5.01 -21.22 -13.00
C GLU A 43 5.43 -22.51 -12.28
N PHE A 44 6.60 -22.49 -11.63
CA PHE A 44 7.09 -23.61 -10.81
C PHE A 44 6.09 -23.99 -9.71
N PHE A 45 5.44 -23.01 -9.09
CA PHE A 45 4.45 -23.22 -8.03
C PHE A 45 3.00 -23.27 -8.53
N SER A 46 2.77 -23.42 -9.84
CA SER A 46 1.42 -23.48 -10.44
C SER A 46 0.52 -24.60 -9.87
N PHE A 47 1.10 -25.67 -9.34
CA PHE A 47 0.35 -26.75 -8.68
C PHE A 47 -0.24 -26.34 -7.32
N MET A 48 0.35 -25.34 -6.67
CA MET A 48 -0.01 -24.86 -5.33
C MET A 48 -0.71 -23.50 -5.37
N ILE A 49 -0.31 -22.64 -6.30
CA ILE A 49 -0.77 -21.25 -6.42
C ILE A 49 -1.80 -21.15 -7.54
N LYS A 50 -2.97 -20.60 -7.21
CA LYS A 50 -4.04 -20.34 -8.17
C LYS A 50 -4.23 -18.84 -8.39
N VAL A 51 -4.54 -18.47 -9.63
CA VAL A 51 -4.94 -17.09 -9.94
C VAL A 51 -6.40 -16.91 -9.56
N ARG A 52 -6.70 -15.91 -8.72
CA ARG A 52 -8.05 -15.54 -8.30
C ARG A 52 -8.10 -14.03 -8.09
N ASN A 53 -9.11 -13.37 -8.67
CA ASN A 53 -9.37 -11.96 -8.42
C ASN A 53 -10.43 -11.79 -7.33
N PRO A 54 -10.36 -10.71 -6.54
CA PRO A 54 -11.36 -10.41 -5.54
C PRO A 54 -12.70 -9.99 -6.17
N SER A 55 -13.77 -10.13 -5.40
CA SER A 55 -15.08 -9.60 -5.74
C SER A 55 -15.08 -8.06 -5.68
N GLY A 56 -15.86 -7.41 -6.55
CA GLY A 56 -15.97 -5.95 -6.58
C GLY A 56 -16.50 -5.36 -5.26
N GLU A 57 -17.28 -6.12 -4.50
CA GLU A 57 -17.78 -5.72 -3.18
C GLU A 57 -16.63 -5.53 -2.18
N TYR A 58 -15.68 -6.47 -2.13
CA TYR A 58 -14.53 -6.38 -1.23
C TYR A 58 -13.57 -5.26 -1.64
N VAL A 59 -13.37 -5.06 -2.95
CA VAL A 59 -12.55 -3.95 -3.45
C VAL A 59 -13.13 -2.60 -3.03
N GLU A 60 -14.43 -2.39 -3.19
CA GLU A 60 -15.09 -1.14 -2.78
C GLU A 60 -15.10 -0.97 -1.25
N ARG A 61 -15.25 -2.06 -0.49
CA ARG A 61 -15.11 -2.04 0.97
C ARG A 61 -13.73 -1.55 1.40
N VAL A 62 -12.66 -2.10 0.83
CA VAL A 62 -11.29 -1.66 1.12
C VAL A 62 -11.09 -0.20 0.73
N ARG A 63 -11.52 0.21 -0.47
CA ARG A 63 -11.43 1.61 -0.92
C ARG A 63 -12.15 2.58 0.01
N LYS A 64 -13.33 2.19 0.51
CA LYS A 64 -14.10 2.99 1.47
C LYS A 64 -13.40 3.11 2.81
N ASP A 65 -12.81 2.03 3.32
CA ASP A 65 -12.11 2.03 4.62
C ASP A 65 -10.77 2.78 4.57
N LEU A 66 -10.15 2.85 3.38
CA LEU A 66 -8.97 3.68 3.12
C LEU A 66 -9.33 5.16 2.91
N ARG A 67 -10.60 5.49 2.67
CA ARG A 67 -11.06 6.86 2.42
C ARG A 67 -10.78 7.75 3.63
N GLY A 68 -9.85 8.69 3.47
CA GLY A 68 -9.44 9.62 4.52
C GLY A 68 -8.20 9.20 5.30
N LYS A 69 -7.64 8.01 5.04
CA LYS A 69 -6.30 7.65 5.49
C LYS A 69 -5.30 8.08 4.41
N ALA A 70 -4.16 8.64 4.80
CA ALA A 70 -3.08 9.03 3.88
C ALA A 70 -2.29 7.80 3.40
N SER A 71 -3.00 6.75 2.96
CA SER A 71 -2.44 5.50 2.48
C SER A 71 -2.40 5.54 0.96
N ASN A 72 -1.19 5.58 0.39
CA ASN A 72 -0.96 5.59 -1.06
C ASN A 72 -0.80 4.15 -1.58
N LEU A 73 -1.78 3.28 -1.32
CA LEU A 73 -1.76 1.93 -1.89
C LEU A 73 -2.03 1.99 -3.39
N SER A 74 -1.36 1.13 -4.14
CA SER A 74 -1.63 0.89 -5.55
C SER A 74 -2.93 0.11 -5.73
N ASP A 75 -3.49 0.11 -6.95
CA ASP A 75 -4.66 -0.70 -7.25
C ASP A 75 -4.37 -2.20 -7.06
N THR A 76 -3.15 -2.66 -7.39
CA THR A 76 -2.70 -4.04 -7.12
C THR A 76 -2.73 -4.37 -5.63
N ASP A 77 -2.24 -3.46 -4.78
CA ASP A 77 -2.24 -3.69 -3.33
C ASP A 77 -3.67 -3.78 -2.77
N ILE A 78 -4.60 -2.99 -3.32
CA ILE A 78 -6.02 -3.02 -2.95
C ILE A 78 -6.61 -4.40 -3.31
N ASP A 79 -6.31 -4.93 -4.50
CA ASP A 79 -6.80 -6.25 -4.91
C ASP A 79 -6.30 -7.36 -3.99
N VAL A 80 -5.01 -7.32 -3.62
CA VAL A 80 -4.39 -8.29 -2.70
C VAL A 80 -5.07 -8.26 -1.32
N VAL A 81 -5.29 -7.07 -0.76
CA VAL A 81 -5.98 -6.91 0.53
C VAL A 81 -7.43 -7.38 0.43
N ALA A 82 -8.14 -7.00 -0.63
CA ALA A 82 -9.53 -7.38 -0.85
C ALA A 82 -9.69 -8.90 -0.93
N LEU A 83 -8.81 -9.58 -1.69
CA LEU A 83 -8.82 -11.03 -1.81
C LEU A 83 -8.55 -11.73 -0.47
N THR A 84 -7.67 -11.15 0.35
CA THR A 84 -7.38 -11.67 1.70
C THR A 84 -8.63 -11.60 2.59
N LEU A 85 -9.37 -10.51 2.54
CA LEU A 85 -10.62 -10.35 3.31
C LEU A 85 -11.71 -11.32 2.84
N GLU A 86 -11.86 -11.48 1.53
CA GLU A 86 -12.83 -12.40 0.93
C GLU A 86 -12.56 -13.84 1.37
N LEU A 87 -11.31 -14.31 1.24
CA LEU A 87 -10.93 -15.65 1.66
C LEU A 87 -11.11 -15.85 3.17
N LYS A 88 -10.84 -14.82 4.00
CA LYS A 88 -11.05 -14.90 5.45
C LYS A 88 -12.53 -15.14 5.76
N ASP A 89 -13.42 -14.38 5.13
CA ASP A 89 -14.86 -14.48 5.34
C ASP A 89 -15.40 -15.84 4.84
N GLU A 90 -14.90 -16.34 3.69
CA GLU A 90 -15.25 -17.66 3.17
C GLU A 90 -14.88 -18.79 4.13
N VAL A 91 -13.66 -18.77 4.66
CA VAL A 91 -13.18 -19.82 5.58
C VAL A 91 -13.86 -19.71 6.95
N SER A 92 -14.12 -18.49 7.41
CA SER A 92 -14.86 -18.25 8.66
C SER A 92 -16.33 -18.68 8.57
N GLY A 93 -16.94 -18.58 7.39
CA GLY A 93 -18.33 -18.97 7.13
C GLY A 93 -18.57 -20.48 7.00
N MET A 94 -17.53 -21.31 6.95
CA MET A 94 -17.68 -22.77 6.87
C MET A 94 -18.14 -23.35 8.22
N TRP A 95 -19.22 -24.14 8.20
CA TRP A 95 -19.73 -24.83 9.39
C TRP A 95 -18.72 -25.85 9.92
N ILE A 96 -18.35 -25.70 11.20
CA ILE A 96 -17.45 -26.61 11.91
C ILE A 96 -18.27 -27.79 12.44
N GLY A 97 -18.26 -28.92 11.71
CA GLY A 97 -18.80 -30.19 12.19
C GLY A 97 -17.75 -31.01 12.97
N PRO A 98 -18.17 -31.95 13.83
CA PRO A 98 -17.25 -32.90 14.48
C PRO A 98 -16.61 -33.80 13.40
N GLY A 99 -15.40 -33.45 12.96
CA GLY A 99 -14.71 -34.07 11.83
C GLY A 99 -14.23 -33.10 10.75
N SER A 100 -14.53 -31.80 10.88
CA SER A 100 -13.93 -30.77 10.03
C SER A 100 -12.44 -30.58 10.39
N PRO A 101 -11.55 -30.41 9.40
CA PRO A 101 -10.14 -30.11 9.65
C PRO A 101 -10.01 -28.81 10.46
N GLU A 102 -8.93 -28.70 11.25
CA GLU A 102 -8.59 -27.45 11.97
C GLU A 102 -8.71 -26.25 11.01
N GLN A 103 -9.29 -25.15 11.51
CA GLN A 103 -9.64 -23.98 10.72
C GLN A 103 -8.41 -23.49 9.92
N GLU A 104 -8.49 -23.52 8.59
CA GLU A 104 -7.37 -23.09 7.76
C GLU A 104 -7.14 -21.59 7.93
N GLU A 105 -6.02 -21.21 8.55
CA GLU A 105 -5.67 -19.80 8.70
C GLU A 105 -5.41 -19.16 7.32
N VAL A 106 -6.01 -18.00 7.07
CA VAL A 106 -5.78 -17.17 5.87
C VAL A 106 -4.79 -16.07 6.20
N LEU A 107 -3.68 -16.02 5.47
CA LEU A 107 -2.61 -15.04 5.65
C LEU A 107 -2.28 -14.34 4.34
N CYS A 108 -1.93 -13.06 4.42
CA CYS A 108 -1.33 -12.35 3.30
C CYS A 108 0.19 -12.30 3.47
N LEU A 109 0.91 -12.91 2.53
CA LEU A 109 2.36 -12.86 2.42
C LEU A 109 2.73 -11.59 1.68
N THR A 110 3.19 -10.60 2.44
CA THR A 110 3.68 -9.33 1.91
C THR A 110 4.90 -8.86 2.70
N ASN A 111 5.81 -8.19 2.02
CA ASN A 111 6.93 -7.48 2.64
C ASN A 111 6.66 -5.98 2.80
N ASP A 112 5.63 -5.46 2.15
CA ASP A 112 5.28 -4.04 2.20
C ASP A 112 4.62 -3.68 3.56
N ASN A 113 5.13 -2.60 4.18
CA ASN A 113 4.57 -2.14 5.45
C ASN A 113 3.22 -1.45 5.28
N GLU A 114 2.94 -0.90 4.10
CA GLU A 114 1.69 -0.28 3.76
C GLU A 114 0.58 -1.32 3.70
N ILE A 115 0.81 -2.48 3.06
CA ILE A 115 -0.16 -3.59 3.06
C ILE A 115 -0.34 -4.12 4.49
N LYS A 116 0.75 -4.34 5.26
CA LYS A 116 0.68 -4.78 6.66
C LYS A 116 -0.12 -3.83 7.55
N ASN A 117 0.03 -2.52 7.37
CA ASN A 117 -0.74 -1.52 8.10
C ASN A 117 -2.24 -1.65 7.82
N VAL A 118 -2.63 -1.88 6.56
CA VAL A 118 -4.03 -2.07 6.19
C VAL A 118 -4.57 -3.37 6.78
N LEU A 119 -3.84 -4.48 6.66
CA LEU A 119 -4.25 -5.76 7.24
C LEU A 119 -4.37 -5.69 8.77
N SER A 120 -3.50 -4.94 9.44
CA SER A 120 -3.57 -4.71 10.88
C SER A 120 -4.88 -3.99 11.27
N HIS A 121 -5.41 -3.09 10.44
CA HIS A 121 -6.73 -2.48 10.68
C HIS A 121 -7.90 -3.49 10.65
N TYR A 122 -7.71 -4.63 9.98
CA TYR A 122 -8.69 -5.73 9.92
C TYR A 122 -8.36 -6.87 10.90
N ASN A 123 -7.40 -6.68 11.81
CA ASN A 123 -6.88 -7.70 12.71
C ASN A 123 -6.47 -8.97 11.93
N LEU A 124 -5.78 -8.77 10.80
CA LEU A 124 -5.29 -9.82 9.90
C LEU A 124 -3.78 -9.94 9.87
N TYR A 125 -3.07 -9.06 10.58
CA TYR A 125 -1.63 -9.07 10.64
C TYR A 125 -1.14 -8.67 12.02
N GLU A 126 -0.44 -9.60 12.68
CA GLU A 126 0.30 -9.37 13.91
C GLU A 126 1.67 -10.01 13.76
N GLY A 127 2.71 -9.18 13.65
CA GLY A 127 4.09 -9.62 13.51
C GLY A 127 4.93 -9.15 14.70
N PRO A 128 5.93 -9.93 15.15
CA PRO A 128 6.81 -9.50 16.23
C PRO A 128 7.55 -8.21 15.84
N GLY A 129 7.41 -7.17 16.66
CA GLY A 129 8.02 -5.85 16.41
C GLY A 129 7.35 -5.03 15.30
N PHE A 130 6.21 -5.47 14.77
CA PHE A 130 5.40 -4.65 13.88
C PHE A 130 4.65 -3.58 14.68
N SER A 131 4.82 -2.32 14.30
CA SER A 131 4.02 -1.21 14.80
C SER A 131 3.34 -0.52 13.63
N VAL A 132 2.08 -0.12 13.83
CA VAL A 132 1.33 0.62 12.82
C VAL A 132 2.03 1.95 12.57
N ARG A 133 2.47 2.15 11.33
CA ARG A 133 3.31 3.29 10.95
C ARG A 133 2.57 4.20 9.98
N LYS A 134 2.55 5.49 10.27
CA LYS A 134 1.97 6.53 9.42
C LYS A 134 3.08 7.30 8.70
N HIS A 135 2.75 7.89 7.57
CA HIS A 135 3.66 8.75 6.84
C HIS A 135 3.29 10.21 7.07
N LYS A 136 4.28 11.03 7.37
CA LYS A 136 4.17 12.48 7.47
C LYS A 136 5.20 13.15 6.58
N ILE A 137 5.02 14.43 6.32
CA ILE A 137 5.96 15.25 5.57
C ILE A 137 6.75 16.13 6.53
N ARG A 138 8.07 16.01 6.52
CA ARG A 138 8.99 16.86 7.30
C ARG A 138 9.77 17.76 6.37
N CYS A 139 9.89 19.03 6.75
CA CYS A 139 10.83 19.95 6.12
C CYS A 139 12.25 19.71 6.66
N TYR A 140 13.23 19.38 5.80
CA TYR A 140 14.62 19.22 6.26
C TYR A 140 15.35 20.56 6.48
N GLY A 141 14.76 21.69 6.05
CA GLY A 141 15.32 23.03 6.26
C GLY A 141 14.88 23.67 7.59
N CYS A 142 13.57 23.67 7.87
CA CYS A 142 12.99 24.30 9.08
C CYS A 142 12.42 23.31 10.11
N PHE A 143 12.59 22.01 9.86
CA PHE A 143 12.20 20.88 10.74
C PHE A 143 10.72 20.73 11.07
N SER A 144 9.85 21.58 10.53
CA SER A 144 8.40 21.45 10.69
C SER A 144 7.87 20.16 10.07
N ILE A 145 6.96 19.51 10.80
CA ILE A 145 6.28 18.28 10.38
C ILE A 145 4.83 18.62 10.05
N PHE A 146 4.32 18.04 8.97
CA PHE A 146 2.99 18.23 8.45
C PHE A 146 2.35 16.88 8.18
N THR A 147 1.06 16.74 8.52
CA THR A 147 0.27 15.54 8.23
C THR A 147 -0.22 15.52 6.78
N GLU A 148 -0.35 16.69 6.16
CA GLU A 148 -0.77 16.84 4.77
C GLU A 148 0.37 16.53 3.79
N ASN A 149 0.02 16.00 2.62
CA ASN A 149 0.93 15.89 1.49
C ASN A 149 1.11 17.27 0.83
N LEU A 150 2.31 17.83 0.94
CA LEU A 150 2.64 19.18 0.49
C LEU A 150 3.81 19.15 -0.50
N ASP A 151 3.75 20.01 -1.52
CA ASP A 151 4.88 20.25 -2.44
C ASP A 151 5.86 21.31 -1.89
N PHE A 152 5.34 22.28 -1.11
CA PHE A 152 6.09 23.38 -0.53
C PHE A 152 5.84 23.49 0.97
N CYS A 153 6.88 23.82 1.74
CA CYS A 153 6.76 23.98 3.18
C CYS A 153 5.90 25.19 3.54
N LYS A 154 4.84 25.01 4.34
CA LYS A 154 3.98 26.11 4.83
C LYS A 154 4.71 27.13 5.71
N ARG A 155 5.85 26.76 6.30
CA ARG A 155 6.62 27.64 7.21
C ARG A 155 7.70 28.45 6.48
N CYS A 156 8.55 27.78 5.70
CA CYS A 156 9.66 28.45 5.02
C CYS A 156 9.42 28.71 3.53
N GLY A 157 8.32 28.23 2.93
CA GLY A 157 7.99 28.41 1.52
C GLY A 157 8.79 27.57 0.53
N HIS A 158 9.89 26.94 0.97
CA HIS A 158 10.78 26.19 0.10
C HIS A 158 10.30 24.75 -0.16
N ARG A 159 10.72 24.17 -1.29
CA ARG A 159 10.50 22.76 -1.64
C ARG A 159 11.54 21.85 -0.97
N THR A 160 11.55 21.89 0.35
CA THR A 160 12.53 21.20 1.22
C THR A 160 11.86 20.07 2.01
N LEU A 161 10.88 19.41 1.40
CA LEU A 161 10.02 18.42 2.05
C LEU A 161 10.51 16.99 1.79
N THR A 162 10.49 16.18 2.83
CA THR A 162 10.88 14.76 2.84
C THR A 162 9.80 13.94 3.53
N ARG A 163 9.46 12.78 2.99
CA ARG A 163 8.54 11.83 3.64
C ARG A 163 9.28 11.14 4.79
N ILE A 164 8.65 11.13 5.95
CA ILE A 164 9.14 10.46 7.16
C ILE A 164 8.08 9.49 7.65
N THR A 165 8.53 8.43 8.32
CA THR A 165 7.66 7.45 8.95
C THR A 165 7.53 7.77 10.43
N VAL A 166 6.34 7.65 10.97
CA VAL A 166 6.00 7.97 12.36
C VAL A 166 5.20 6.81 12.93
N ALA A 167 5.50 6.39 14.16
CA ALA A 167 4.66 5.45 14.90
C ALA A 167 4.15 6.13 16.18
N ASP A 168 2.93 5.79 16.54
CA ASP A 168 2.35 6.21 17.82
C ASP A 168 2.89 5.28 18.91
N THR A 169 3.45 5.87 19.96
CA THR A 169 4.02 5.21 21.15
C THR A 169 3.35 5.75 22.40
N GLU A 170 3.48 5.09 23.54
CA GLU A 170 2.90 5.55 24.81
C GLU A 170 3.39 6.96 25.18
N ASP A 171 4.66 7.27 24.86
CA ASP A 171 5.31 8.57 25.10
C ASP A 171 5.00 9.64 24.02
N GLY A 172 4.10 9.35 23.07
CA GLY A 172 3.75 10.25 21.97
C GLY A 172 4.17 9.72 20.60
N GLU A 173 4.54 10.59 19.66
CA GLU A 173 4.89 10.18 18.30
C GLU A 173 6.40 9.97 18.13
N THR A 174 6.80 8.74 17.80
CA THR A 174 8.20 8.41 17.48
C THR A 174 8.45 8.56 15.97
N VAL A 175 9.44 9.37 15.60
CA VAL A 175 9.81 9.62 14.19
C VAL A 175 10.98 8.73 13.76
N PHE A 176 10.82 8.05 12.64
CA PHE A 176 11.84 7.19 12.03
C PHE A 176 12.50 7.87 10.83
N PHE A 177 13.81 8.05 10.90
CA PHE A 177 14.62 8.57 9.79
C PHE A 177 15.30 7.45 9.02
N LYS A 178 15.48 7.66 7.71
CA LYS A 178 16.25 6.76 6.87
C LYS A 178 17.71 6.73 7.34
N ARG A 179 18.21 5.54 7.71
CA ARG A 179 19.63 5.33 8.01
C ARG A 179 20.47 5.69 6.79
N GLY A 180 21.54 6.47 7.00
CA GLY A 180 22.41 6.92 5.91
C GLY A 180 21.72 7.87 4.92
N TYR A 181 20.82 8.75 5.39
CA TYR A 181 20.19 9.74 4.52
C TYR A 181 21.24 10.60 3.81
N GLN A 182 21.25 10.54 2.48
CA GLN A 182 22.05 11.41 1.64
C GLN A 182 21.14 12.40 0.94
N TYR A 183 21.51 13.68 1.01
CA TYR A 183 20.80 14.71 0.28
C TYR A 183 20.93 14.47 -1.23
N ARG A 184 19.78 14.32 -1.89
CA ARG A 184 19.70 14.33 -3.35
C ARG A 184 18.94 15.57 -3.76
N LYS A 185 19.48 16.31 -4.73
CA LYS A 185 18.82 17.50 -5.28
C LYS A 185 17.41 17.11 -5.76
N PRO A 186 16.34 17.69 -5.20
CA PRO A 186 14.98 17.36 -5.61
C PRO A 186 14.78 17.63 -7.11
N ARG A 187 14.07 16.73 -7.81
CA ARG A 187 13.68 16.98 -9.21
C ARG A 187 12.85 18.25 -9.28
N VAL A 188 13.11 19.10 -10.27
CA VAL A 188 12.36 20.34 -10.48
C VAL A 188 10.89 20.00 -10.71
N LEU A 189 10.00 20.63 -9.93
CA LEU A 189 8.56 20.46 -10.11
C LEU A 189 8.14 21.28 -11.33
N LYS A 190 7.45 20.65 -12.29
CA LYS A 190 6.98 21.31 -13.51
C LYS A 190 5.50 21.01 -13.72
N ASN A 191 4.77 21.96 -14.30
CA ASN A 191 3.41 21.72 -14.76
C ASN A 191 3.40 20.95 -16.09
N SER A 192 2.20 20.64 -16.60
CA SER A 192 1.99 19.95 -17.88
C SER A 192 2.54 20.71 -19.10
N LYS A 193 2.78 22.01 -18.97
CA LYS A 193 3.36 22.88 -20.01
C LYS A 193 4.88 22.99 -19.90
N GLY A 194 5.51 22.26 -18.98
CA GLY A 194 6.95 22.31 -18.74
C GLY A 194 7.44 23.52 -17.92
N VAL A 195 6.54 24.38 -17.45
CA VAL A 195 6.89 25.54 -16.62
C VAL A 195 7.23 25.07 -15.21
N GLU A 196 8.36 25.56 -14.70
CA GLU A 196 8.80 25.28 -13.34
C GLU A 196 7.88 25.92 -12.30
N LEU A 197 7.49 25.12 -11.30
CA LEU A 197 6.70 25.52 -10.15
C LEU A 197 7.65 25.72 -8.97
N ARG A 198 7.83 26.97 -8.55
CA ARG A 198 8.84 27.41 -7.57
C ARG A 198 8.28 27.71 -6.19
N SER A 199 7.00 28.09 -6.11
CA SER A 199 6.35 28.43 -4.83
C SER A 199 4.86 28.08 -4.84
N ALA A 200 4.27 28.03 -3.64
CA ALA A 200 2.84 27.77 -3.46
C ALA A 200 1.95 28.92 -3.95
N ASP A 201 2.45 30.15 -3.95
CA ASP A 201 1.70 31.34 -4.36
C ASP A 201 1.79 31.62 -5.87
N GLN A 202 2.64 30.88 -6.57
CA GLN A 202 2.79 31.00 -8.01
C GLN A 202 1.47 30.67 -8.72
N ARG A 203 1.00 31.56 -9.62
CA ARG A 203 -0.26 31.39 -10.35
C ARG A 203 -0.34 30.07 -11.09
N GLU A 204 0.75 29.64 -11.72
CA GLU A 204 0.86 28.37 -12.43
C GLU A 204 0.72 27.17 -11.49
N TYR A 205 1.22 27.27 -10.25
CA TYR A 205 1.07 26.22 -9.24
C TYR A 205 -0.38 26.11 -8.77
N VAL A 206 -1.05 27.23 -8.51
CA VAL A 206 -2.47 27.24 -8.15
C VAL A 206 -3.33 26.61 -9.25
N GLN A 207 -3.04 26.91 -10.52
CA GLN A 207 -3.71 26.27 -11.66
C GLN A 207 -3.40 24.77 -11.75
N HIS A 208 -2.13 24.39 -11.56
CA HIS A 208 -1.71 23.00 -11.54
C HIS A 208 -2.46 22.20 -10.46
N GLN A 209 -2.52 22.70 -9.23
CA GLN A 209 -3.27 22.09 -8.13
C GLN A 209 -4.76 21.93 -8.44
N LYS A 210 -5.40 22.95 -9.07
CA LYS A 210 -6.81 22.85 -9.51
C LYS A 210 -7.00 21.76 -10.57
N MET A 211 -6.07 21.63 -11.52
CA MET A 211 -6.11 20.58 -12.54
C MET A 211 -5.93 19.18 -11.94
N VAL A 212 -4.97 19.00 -11.03
CA VAL A 212 -4.75 17.73 -10.32
C VAL A 212 -5.99 17.32 -9.55
N LYS A 213 -6.58 18.22 -8.74
CA LYS A 213 -7.83 17.95 -8.01
C LYS A 213 -8.97 17.54 -8.91
N ARG A 214 -9.12 18.18 -10.09
CA ARG A 214 -10.15 17.81 -11.08
C ARG A 214 -9.93 16.43 -11.67
N LYS A 215 -8.68 16.04 -11.96
CA LYS A 215 -8.35 14.69 -12.47
C LYS A 215 -8.70 13.63 -11.43
N VAL A 216 -8.24 13.81 -10.19
CA VAL A 216 -8.53 12.91 -9.08
C VAL A 216 -10.05 12.71 -8.96
N ASN A 217 -10.82 13.80 -8.89
CA ASN A 217 -12.28 13.72 -8.78
C ASN A 217 -12.96 13.03 -9.99
N ARG A 218 -12.36 13.08 -11.19
CA ARG A 218 -12.88 12.38 -12.37
C ARG A 218 -12.61 10.89 -12.32
N THR A 219 -11.41 10.49 -11.90
CA THR A 219 -11.07 9.07 -11.72
C THR A 219 -12.04 8.41 -10.74
N PHE A 220 -12.32 9.07 -9.61
CA PHE A 220 -13.27 8.55 -8.63
C PHE A 220 -14.72 8.45 -9.14
N ARG A 221 -15.19 9.37 -9.99
CA ARG A 221 -16.55 9.30 -10.57
C ARG A 221 -16.71 8.23 -11.66
N GLY A 222 -15.62 7.75 -12.25
CA GLY A 222 -15.64 6.69 -13.26
C GLY A 222 -15.75 5.29 -12.68
N MET A 223 -15.73 5.15 -11.36
CA MET A 223 -15.81 3.88 -10.62
C MET A 223 -17.19 3.68 -9.97
N ASP A 224 -18.07 4.68 -10.07
CA ASP A 224 -19.48 4.62 -9.66
C ASP A 224 -20.37 4.24 -10.87
N PHE A 225 -20.11 3.14 -11.57
CA PHE A 225 -21.01 2.59 -12.60
C PHE A 225 -20.92 1.06 -12.68
#